data_AF-I2GY32-F1
#
_entry.id   AF-I2GY32-F1
#
_cell.length_a   1.000
_cell.length_b   1.000
_cell.length_c   1.000
_cell.angle_alpha   90.00
_cell.angle_beta   90.00
_cell.angle_gamma   90.00
#
_symmetry.space_group_name_H-M   'P 1'
#
loop_
_entity.id
_entity.type
_entity.pdbx_description
1 polymer ?
#
loop_
_entity_poly.entity_id
_entity_poly.type
_entity_poly.pdbx_seq_one_letter_code
_entity_poly.pdbx_strand_id
1 'polypeptide(L)'
;MSLNTAAKIAKVNKTFLSRKNPTANISLELRSILHSLQKVPIRKSNSSTIYEYFNACLINRYWLGARFVWYKYVVRSGALTLKPWQLSVLGNMSVAADNYFIPPATVKYYERFGKVNGSTEYEYFIRRNKVEAFAKGTLEKTQFREKWKVFIQDMDNVLPPTVEYKVQDFPWLVTSLKYQIATEAVLKKLLFGVGTKIQVHNKSSYSLLLSIILLQDLITIDSKVQIFETFAKLHRKVDLADHYKILNKICKKDKFLLNRVNTIYAESTNRA
;
A
#
# COMPACT_ATOMS: atom_id res chain seq x y z
N MET A 1 -15.99 32.44 -9.85
CA MET A 1 -14.57 32.34 -9.44
C MET A 1 -13.82 33.57 -9.91
N SER A 2 -12.93 34.19 -9.12
CA SER A 2 -12.20 35.38 -9.59
C SER A 2 -11.16 34.99 -10.66
N LEU A 3 -11.00 35.82 -11.70
CA LEU A 3 -9.99 35.66 -12.77
C LEU A 3 -8.59 35.43 -12.20
N ASN A 4 -8.26 36.08 -11.08
CA ASN A 4 -6.98 35.92 -10.37
C ASN A 4 -6.74 34.52 -9.80
N THR A 5 -7.80 33.78 -9.42
CA THR A 5 -7.62 32.41 -8.89
C THR A 5 -7.38 31.41 -10.02
N ALA A 6 -8.07 31.58 -11.15
CA ALA A 6 -7.85 30.78 -12.36
C ALA A 6 -6.42 30.96 -12.89
N ALA A 7 -5.97 32.22 -12.99
CA ALA A 7 -4.64 32.58 -13.47
C ALA A 7 -3.52 32.02 -12.57
N LYS A 8 -3.71 32.03 -11.24
CA LYS A 8 -2.75 31.41 -10.30
C LYS A 8 -2.65 29.90 -10.50
N ILE A 9 -3.77 29.21 -10.71
CA ILE A 9 -3.78 27.75 -10.95
C ILE A 9 -3.13 27.40 -12.30
N ALA A 10 -3.46 28.15 -13.36
CA ALA A 10 -2.82 28.00 -14.66
C ALA A 10 -1.31 28.27 -14.60
N LYS A 11 -0.88 29.28 -13.84
CA LYS A 11 0.53 29.59 -13.60
C LYS A 11 1.24 28.42 -12.90
N VAL A 12 0.67 27.90 -11.80
CA VAL A 12 1.22 26.73 -11.08
C VAL A 12 1.35 25.52 -12.01
N ASN A 13 0.33 25.25 -12.82
CA ASN A 13 0.36 24.14 -13.79
C ASN A 13 1.41 24.34 -14.89
N LYS A 14 1.60 25.57 -15.39
CA LYS A 14 2.62 25.90 -16.41
C LYS A 14 4.04 25.86 -15.86
N THR A 15 4.25 26.36 -14.63
CA THR A 15 5.53 26.26 -13.91
C THR A 15 5.86 24.81 -13.55
N PHE A 16 4.85 23.96 -13.40
CA PHE A 16 5.00 22.53 -13.15
C PHE A 16 5.42 21.73 -14.41
N LEU A 17 4.78 21.96 -15.56
CA LEU A 17 5.13 21.28 -16.84
C LEU A 17 6.59 21.52 -17.28
N SER A 18 7.26 22.52 -16.71
CA SER A 18 8.64 22.90 -17.03
C SER A 18 9.70 22.46 -16.00
N ARG A 19 9.36 21.77 -14.91
CA ARG A 19 10.32 21.47 -13.82
C ARG A 19 10.24 20.04 -13.28
N LYS A 20 11.41 19.43 -13.02
CA LYS A 20 11.57 18.05 -12.51
C LYS A 20 11.46 17.88 -10.98
N ASN A 21 11.49 18.95 -10.17
CA ASN A 21 11.43 18.85 -8.70
C ASN A 21 10.56 19.97 -8.08
N PRO A 22 9.69 19.66 -7.10
CA PRO A 22 8.90 20.67 -6.40
C PRO A 22 9.71 21.35 -5.27
N THR A 23 9.80 22.68 -5.31
CA THR A 23 10.48 23.51 -4.29
C THR A 23 9.50 24.05 -3.25
N ALA A 24 10.01 24.51 -2.09
CA ALA A 24 9.24 25.14 -1.01
C ALA A 24 8.26 26.25 -1.48
N ASN A 25 8.58 26.89 -2.61
CA ASN A 25 7.76 27.93 -3.23
C ASN A 25 6.38 27.40 -3.70
N ILE A 26 6.30 26.18 -4.23
CA ILE A 26 5.04 25.60 -4.73
C ILE A 26 4.05 25.31 -3.60
N SER A 27 4.55 24.90 -2.43
CA SER A 27 3.69 24.67 -1.26
C SER A 27 3.04 25.96 -0.75
N LEU A 28 3.75 27.09 -0.85
CA LEU A 28 3.21 28.41 -0.50
C LEU A 28 2.15 28.87 -1.51
N GLU A 29 2.39 28.66 -2.81
CA GLU A 29 1.42 28.98 -3.86
C GLU A 29 0.13 28.14 -3.72
N LEU A 30 0.26 26.82 -3.51
CA LEU A 30 -0.89 25.93 -3.29
C LEU A 30 -1.68 26.29 -2.03
N ARG A 31 -1.01 26.76 -0.97
CA ARG A 31 -1.66 27.29 0.24
C ARG A 31 -2.42 28.58 -0.03
N SER A 32 -1.85 29.51 -0.79
CA SER A 32 -2.52 30.75 -1.19
C SER A 32 -3.79 30.47 -2.01
N ILE A 33 -3.70 29.51 -2.94
CA ILE A 33 -4.86 29.05 -3.72
C ILE A 33 -5.91 28.40 -2.81
N LEU A 34 -5.51 27.55 -1.86
CA LEU A 34 -6.43 26.94 -0.89
C LEU A 34 -7.26 27.98 -0.15
N HIS A 35 -6.61 29.00 0.43
CA HIS A 35 -7.28 30.08 1.15
C HIS A 35 -8.30 30.84 0.27
N SER A 36 -7.99 30.99 -1.02
CA SER A 36 -8.90 31.60 -1.98
C SER A 36 -10.11 30.70 -2.26
N LEU A 37 -9.88 29.41 -2.52
CA LEU A 37 -10.93 28.42 -2.83
C LEU A 37 -11.86 28.11 -1.65
N GLN A 38 -11.38 28.24 -0.41
CA GLN A 38 -12.20 28.08 0.79
C GLN A 38 -13.36 29.08 0.84
N LYS A 39 -13.13 30.32 0.37
CA LYS A 39 -14.09 31.42 0.37
C LYS A 39 -15.11 31.34 -0.78
N VAL A 40 -14.88 30.50 -1.79
CA VAL A 40 -15.78 30.37 -2.94
C VAL A 40 -16.92 29.38 -2.62
N PRO A 41 -18.19 29.80 -2.75
CA PRO A 41 -19.33 28.89 -2.66
C PRO A 41 -19.31 27.84 -3.78
N ILE A 42 -19.72 26.60 -3.49
CA ILE A 42 -19.65 25.48 -4.44
C ILE A 42 -20.35 25.80 -5.77
N ARG A 43 -21.52 26.45 -5.72
CA ARG A 43 -22.30 26.85 -6.91
C ARG A 43 -21.56 27.84 -7.84
N LYS A 44 -20.53 28.52 -7.34
CA LYS A 44 -19.72 29.52 -8.08
C LYS A 44 -18.32 29.00 -8.43
N SER A 45 -18.03 27.74 -8.13
CA SER A 45 -16.75 27.08 -8.41
C SER A 45 -16.75 26.49 -9.82
N ASN A 46 -15.64 26.66 -10.54
CA ASN A 46 -15.42 26.01 -11.82
C ASN A 46 -14.80 24.63 -11.59
N SER A 47 -15.51 23.55 -11.97
CA SER A 47 -15.05 22.17 -11.75
C SER A 47 -13.73 21.85 -12.44
N SER A 48 -13.44 22.40 -13.62
CA SER A 48 -12.15 22.22 -14.31
C SER A 48 -11.00 22.78 -13.47
N THR A 49 -11.18 23.97 -12.94
CA THR A 49 -10.16 24.64 -12.11
C THR A 49 -9.95 23.93 -10.77
N ILE A 50 -11.02 23.41 -10.15
CA ILE A 50 -10.90 22.58 -8.95
C ILE A 50 -10.17 21.26 -9.26
N TYR A 51 -10.47 20.65 -10.40
CA TYR A 51 -9.81 19.42 -10.84
C TYR A 51 -8.31 19.62 -11.08
N GLU A 52 -7.94 20.71 -11.76
CA GLU A 52 -6.54 21.12 -11.95
C GLU A 52 -5.82 21.36 -10.63
N TYR A 53 -6.44 22.11 -9.71
CA TYR A 53 -5.88 22.33 -8.39
C TYR A 53 -5.69 21.02 -7.61
N PHE A 54 -6.66 20.11 -7.69
CA PHE A 54 -6.56 18.81 -7.05
C PHE A 54 -5.40 17.99 -7.59
N ASN A 55 -5.22 17.94 -8.91
CA ASN A 55 -4.08 17.27 -9.53
C ASN A 55 -2.76 17.88 -9.05
N ALA A 56 -2.66 19.21 -9.03
CA ALA A 56 -1.48 19.90 -8.52
C ALA A 56 -1.21 19.51 -7.06
N CYS A 57 -2.25 19.41 -6.21
CA CYS A 57 -2.09 18.97 -4.83
C CYS A 57 -1.59 17.52 -4.73
N LEU A 58 -2.15 16.61 -5.51
CA LEU A 58 -1.77 15.19 -5.49
C LEU A 58 -0.32 14.98 -5.95
N ILE A 59 0.06 15.63 -7.05
CA ILE A 59 1.40 15.52 -7.63
C ILE A 59 2.44 16.10 -6.66
N ASN A 60 2.17 17.26 -6.07
CA ASN A 60 3.08 17.93 -5.14
C ASN A 60 2.95 17.43 -3.69
N ARG A 61 2.18 16.35 -3.46
CA ARG A 61 1.92 15.79 -2.12
C ARG A 61 1.40 16.82 -1.10
N TYR A 62 0.70 17.86 -1.56
CA TYR A 62 0.11 18.87 -0.68
C TYR A 62 -1.20 18.35 -0.06
N TRP A 63 -1.07 17.72 1.11
CA TRP A 63 -2.16 17.02 1.79
C TRP A 63 -3.37 17.89 2.10
N LEU A 64 -3.16 19.09 2.66
CA LEU A 64 -4.27 19.96 3.09
C LEU A 64 -5.19 20.36 1.93
N GLY A 65 -4.61 20.67 0.77
CA GLY A 65 -5.37 21.00 -0.44
C GLY A 65 -6.10 19.78 -1.01
N ALA A 66 -5.42 18.64 -1.10
CA ALA A 66 -6.05 17.39 -1.55
C ALA A 66 -7.22 16.97 -0.65
N ARG A 67 -7.02 17.02 0.67
CA ARG A 67 -8.04 16.73 1.69
C ARG A 67 -9.24 17.68 1.57
N PHE A 68 -8.99 18.97 1.40
CA PHE A 68 -10.05 19.97 1.21
C PHE A 68 -10.91 19.64 -0.02
N VAL A 69 -10.29 19.32 -1.15
CA VAL A 69 -11.04 18.99 -2.37
C VAL A 69 -11.85 17.71 -2.20
N TRP A 70 -11.23 16.67 -1.62
CA TRP A 70 -11.91 15.40 -1.30
C TRP A 70 -13.20 15.64 -0.51
N TYR A 71 -13.16 16.36 0.61
CA TYR A 71 -14.37 16.57 1.40
C TYR A 71 -15.38 17.49 0.72
N LYS A 72 -14.93 18.66 0.23
CA LYS A 72 -15.85 19.70 -0.24
C LYS A 72 -16.50 19.33 -1.57
N TYR A 73 -15.72 18.80 -2.51
CA TYR A 73 -16.14 18.64 -3.90
C TYR A 73 -16.41 17.19 -4.32
N VAL A 74 -15.78 16.21 -3.67
CA VAL A 74 -16.02 14.79 -3.98
C VAL A 74 -17.10 14.22 -3.06
N VAL A 75 -16.89 14.26 -1.74
CA VAL A 75 -17.80 13.62 -0.77
C VAL A 75 -19.09 14.43 -0.58
N ARG A 76 -18.99 15.72 -0.27
CA ARG A 76 -20.17 16.53 0.11
C ARG A 76 -21.02 16.94 -1.06
N SER A 77 -20.42 17.36 -2.17
CA SER A 77 -21.17 17.92 -3.31
C SER A 77 -21.28 16.99 -4.51
N GLY A 78 -20.43 15.95 -4.61
CA GLY A 78 -20.35 15.10 -5.80
C GLY A 78 -20.04 15.86 -7.09
N ALA A 79 -19.44 17.05 -7.00
CA ALA A 79 -19.18 17.92 -8.16
C ALA A 79 -17.93 17.52 -8.95
N LEU A 80 -17.12 16.61 -8.38
CA LEU A 80 -15.87 16.14 -8.95
C LEU A 80 -15.83 14.62 -8.94
N THR A 81 -15.66 14.03 -10.12
CA THR A 81 -15.40 12.59 -10.26
C THR A 81 -13.90 12.34 -10.30
N LEU A 82 -13.43 11.36 -9.53
CA LEU A 82 -12.01 11.03 -9.44
C LEU A 82 -11.64 9.81 -10.30
N LYS A 83 -10.48 9.89 -10.93
CA LYS A 83 -9.82 8.79 -11.65
C LYS A 83 -9.13 7.84 -10.65
N PRO A 84 -8.96 6.55 -10.99
CA PRO A 84 -8.32 5.57 -10.11
C PRO A 84 -6.92 5.97 -9.60
N TRP A 85 -6.08 6.55 -10.45
CA TRP A 85 -4.76 7.04 -10.03
C TRP A 85 -4.85 8.14 -8.94
N GLN A 86 -5.86 9.01 -9.01
CA GLN A 86 -6.05 10.06 -8.01
C GLN A 86 -6.44 9.47 -6.66
N LEU A 87 -7.29 8.43 -6.66
CA LEU A 87 -7.68 7.70 -5.45
C LEU A 87 -6.49 6.98 -4.82
N SER A 88 -5.63 6.36 -5.64
CA SER A 88 -4.39 5.73 -5.18
C SER A 88 -3.46 6.76 -4.50
N VAL A 89 -3.20 7.90 -5.16
CA VAL A 89 -2.32 8.94 -4.61
C VAL A 89 -2.90 9.57 -3.35
N LEU A 90 -4.21 9.86 -3.34
CA LEU A 90 -4.92 10.41 -2.18
C LEU A 90 -4.87 9.44 -0.98
N GLY A 91 -5.14 8.15 -1.23
CA GLY A 91 -5.06 7.10 -0.21
C GLY A 91 -3.67 7.05 0.42
N ASN A 92 -2.61 6.99 -0.40
CA ASN A 92 -1.24 6.96 0.10
C ASN A 92 -0.88 8.21 0.91
N MET A 93 -1.24 9.40 0.42
CA MET A 93 -1.02 10.66 1.16
C MET A 93 -1.76 10.68 2.50
N SER A 94 -2.96 10.09 2.55
CA SER A 94 -3.74 10.03 3.79
C SER A 94 -3.12 9.10 4.83
N VAL A 95 -2.51 7.97 4.42
CA VAL A 95 -1.76 7.09 5.31
C VAL A 95 -0.53 7.81 5.88
N ALA A 96 0.18 8.57 5.05
CA ALA A 96 1.32 9.38 5.48
C ALA A 96 0.92 10.46 6.48
N ALA A 97 -0.27 11.06 6.31
CA ALA A 97 -0.80 12.12 7.17
C ALA A 97 -1.72 11.61 8.31
N ASP A 98 -1.59 10.33 8.68
CA ASP A 98 -2.32 9.69 9.78
C ASP A 98 -3.85 9.80 9.71
N ASN A 99 -4.39 9.85 8.49
CA ASN A 99 -5.80 10.00 8.21
C ASN A 99 -6.40 8.67 7.69
N TYR A 100 -6.44 7.67 8.57
CA TYR A 100 -6.69 6.26 8.19
C TYR A 100 -8.12 5.93 7.73
N PHE A 101 -9.06 6.86 7.85
CA PHE A 101 -10.43 6.65 7.41
C PHE A 101 -10.67 6.99 5.93
N ILE A 102 -9.74 7.70 5.28
CA ILE A 102 -9.81 8.02 3.86
C ILE A 102 -9.54 6.79 2.97
N PRO A 103 -8.53 5.92 3.22
CA PRO A 103 -8.28 4.75 2.37
C PRO A 103 -9.45 3.76 2.26
N PRO A 104 -10.19 3.42 3.33
CA PRO A 104 -11.43 2.67 3.18
C PRO A 104 -12.48 3.40 2.33
N ALA A 105 -12.56 4.73 2.43
CA ALA A 105 -13.50 5.53 1.64
C ALA A 105 -13.10 5.60 0.15
N THR A 106 -11.82 5.60 -0.18
CA THR A 106 -11.36 5.56 -1.59
C THR A 106 -11.65 4.21 -2.23
N VAL A 107 -11.55 3.10 -1.50
CA VAL A 107 -11.99 1.77 -1.96
C VAL A 107 -13.49 1.78 -2.29
N LYS A 108 -14.33 2.23 -1.35
CA LYS A 108 -15.79 2.33 -1.57
C LYS A 108 -16.14 3.21 -2.78
N TYR A 109 -15.41 4.32 -2.94
CA TYR A 109 -15.60 5.20 -4.08
C TYR A 109 -15.22 4.51 -5.40
N TYR A 110 -14.08 3.82 -5.43
CA TYR A 110 -13.62 3.08 -6.61
C TYR A 110 -14.60 1.97 -7.01
N GLU A 111 -15.11 1.21 -6.04
CA GLU A 111 -16.10 0.16 -6.30
C GLU A 111 -17.40 0.72 -6.89
N ARG A 112 -17.81 1.92 -6.47
CA ARG A 112 -19.05 2.55 -6.94
C ARG A 112 -18.91 3.27 -8.29
N PHE A 113 -17.77 3.89 -8.57
CA PHE A 113 -17.61 4.81 -9.71
C PHE A 113 -16.39 4.54 -10.59
N GLY A 114 -15.38 3.86 -10.09
CA GLY A 114 -14.07 3.72 -10.73
C GLY A 114 -13.83 2.38 -11.42
N LYS A 115 -14.59 1.33 -11.07
CA LYS A 115 -14.34 -0.05 -11.51
C LYS A 115 -14.49 -0.25 -13.02
N VAL A 116 -15.42 0.45 -13.66
CA VAL A 116 -15.71 0.32 -15.11
C VAL A 116 -14.52 0.73 -16.00
N ASN A 117 -13.65 1.62 -15.49
CA ASN A 117 -12.56 2.23 -16.26
C ASN A 117 -11.18 2.02 -15.61
N GLY A 118 -11.06 1.12 -14.62
CA GLY A 118 -9.85 0.98 -13.81
C GLY A 118 -8.96 -0.17 -14.25
N SER A 119 -7.65 0.07 -14.29
CA SER A 119 -6.66 -1.01 -14.38
C SER A 119 -6.54 -1.73 -13.03
N THR A 120 -6.24 -3.03 -13.08
CA THR A 120 -5.92 -3.85 -11.89
C THR A 120 -4.80 -3.23 -11.04
N GLU A 121 -3.86 -2.53 -11.68
CA GLU A 121 -2.77 -1.81 -11.02
C GLU A 121 -3.28 -0.73 -10.06
N TYR A 122 -4.25 0.10 -10.48
CA TYR A 122 -4.78 1.12 -9.58
C TYR A 122 -5.64 0.51 -8.49
N GLU A 123 -6.39 -0.55 -8.78
CA GLU A 123 -7.15 -1.28 -7.76
C GLU A 123 -6.20 -1.85 -6.69
N TYR A 124 -5.08 -2.44 -7.11
CA TYR A 124 -4.00 -2.90 -6.23
C TYR A 124 -3.55 -1.80 -5.27
N PHE A 125 -3.16 -0.63 -5.80
CA PHE A 125 -2.66 0.45 -4.95
C PHE A 125 -3.73 1.05 -4.02
N ILE A 126 -4.98 1.19 -4.50
CA ILE A 126 -6.09 1.70 -3.68
C ILE A 126 -6.35 0.76 -2.50
N ARG A 127 -6.42 -0.56 -2.74
CA ARG A 127 -6.64 -1.56 -1.70
C ARG A 127 -5.43 -1.73 -0.79
N ARG A 128 -4.20 -1.69 -1.33
CA ARG A 128 -2.95 -1.68 -0.56
C ARG A 128 -2.92 -0.54 0.45
N ASN A 129 -3.34 0.67 0.05
CA ASN A 129 -3.46 1.80 0.98
C ASN A 129 -4.45 1.52 2.11
N LYS A 130 -5.56 0.82 1.87
CA LYS A 130 -6.53 0.42 2.92
C LYS A 130 -5.89 -0.55 3.92
N VAL A 131 -5.21 -1.59 3.43
CA VAL A 131 -4.49 -2.56 4.29
C VAL A 131 -3.43 -1.86 5.14
N GLU A 132 -2.60 -1.02 4.52
CA GLU A 132 -1.54 -0.29 5.21
C GLU A 132 -2.08 0.74 6.20
N ALA A 133 -3.19 1.41 5.88
CA ALA A 133 -3.88 2.30 6.81
C ALA A 133 -4.37 1.55 8.06
N PHE A 134 -4.93 0.36 7.88
CA PHE A 134 -5.37 -0.47 9.00
C PHE A 134 -4.19 -0.95 9.85
N ALA A 135 -3.11 -1.42 9.20
CA ALA A 135 -1.91 -1.88 9.89
C ALA A 135 -1.24 -0.74 10.70
N LYS A 136 -1.08 0.44 10.09
CA LYS A 136 -0.52 1.63 10.74
C LYS A 136 -1.44 2.23 11.79
N GLY A 137 -2.75 2.27 11.55
CA GLY A 137 -3.70 2.87 12.48
C GLY A 137 -3.96 2.03 13.73
N THR A 138 -3.76 0.72 13.64
CA THR A 138 -3.98 -0.20 14.76
C THR A 138 -2.70 -0.62 15.47
N LEU A 139 -1.54 -0.68 14.80
CA LEU A 139 -0.24 -1.09 15.36
C LEU A 139 -0.39 -2.20 16.43
N GLU A 140 -0.12 -1.91 17.69
CA GLU A 140 -0.15 -2.88 18.79
C GLU A 140 -1.57 -3.28 19.23
N LYS A 141 -2.58 -2.45 18.93
CA LYS A 141 -3.97 -2.63 19.38
C LYS A 141 -4.68 -3.83 18.76
N THR A 142 -4.22 -4.30 17.59
CA THR A 142 -4.89 -5.37 16.83
C THR A 142 -3.88 -6.45 16.46
N GLN A 143 -4.15 -7.72 16.76
CA GLN A 143 -3.23 -8.82 16.44
C GLN A 143 -2.87 -8.92 14.95
N PHE A 144 -1.66 -9.40 14.64
CA PHE A 144 -1.12 -9.54 13.30
C PHE A 144 -2.00 -10.46 12.46
N ARG A 145 -2.54 -11.52 13.07
CA ARG A 145 -3.51 -12.43 12.44
C ARG A 145 -4.71 -11.68 11.87
N GLU A 146 -5.26 -10.71 12.60
CA GLU A 146 -6.42 -9.94 12.13
C GLU A 146 -6.02 -8.95 11.02
N LYS A 147 -4.81 -8.39 11.08
CA LYS A 147 -4.27 -7.58 9.96
C LYS A 147 -4.03 -8.42 8.70
N TRP A 148 -3.49 -9.62 8.87
CA TRP A 148 -3.30 -10.59 7.79
C TRP A 148 -4.64 -11.00 7.18
N LYS A 149 -5.66 -11.23 8.01
CA LYS A 149 -7.02 -11.49 7.55
C LYS A 149 -7.57 -10.33 6.71
N VAL A 150 -7.37 -9.08 7.13
CA VAL A 150 -7.74 -7.89 6.34
C VAL A 150 -7.01 -7.88 5.00
N PHE A 151 -5.70 -8.16 4.98
CA PHE A 151 -4.96 -8.31 3.72
C PHE A 151 -5.57 -9.37 2.80
N ILE A 152 -5.89 -10.56 3.31
CA ILE A 152 -6.50 -11.62 2.51
C ILE A 152 -7.88 -11.20 1.99
N GLN A 153 -8.72 -10.60 2.84
CA GLN A 153 -10.06 -10.18 2.45
C GLN A 153 -10.07 -9.04 1.44
N ASP A 154 -9.16 -8.09 1.57
CA ASP A 154 -9.16 -6.87 0.76
C ASP A 154 -8.25 -6.94 -0.46
N MET A 155 -7.24 -7.81 -0.48
CA MET A 155 -6.28 -7.97 -1.59
C MET A 155 -6.44 -9.34 -2.25
N ASP A 156 -6.11 -10.42 -1.54
CA ASP A 156 -6.03 -11.79 -2.08
C ASP A 156 -7.35 -12.23 -2.72
N ASN A 157 -8.46 -12.09 -2.00
CA ASN A 157 -9.77 -12.58 -2.43
C ASN A 157 -10.44 -11.69 -3.49
N VAL A 158 -9.87 -10.52 -3.79
CA VAL A 158 -10.49 -9.52 -4.67
C VAL A 158 -9.71 -9.30 -5.95
N LEU A 159 -8.38 -9.30 -5.87
CA LEU A 159 -7.51 -9.09 -7.02
C LEU A 159 -7.31 -10.39 -7.80
N PRO A 160 -6.97 -10.32 -9.12
CA PRO A 160 -6.68 -11.50 -9.90
C PRO A 160 -5.59 -12.38 -9.25
N PRO A 161 -5.70 -13.72 -9.31
CA PRO A 161 -4.70 -14.63 -8.73
C PRO A 161 -3.28 -14.50 -9.32
N THR A 162 -3.14 -13.78 -10.43
CA THR A 162 -1.87 -13.49 -11.11
C THR A 162 -1.13 -12.30 -10.51
N VAL A 163 -1.77 -11.51 -9.65
CA VAL A 163 -1.14 -10.37 -8.98
C VAL A 163 -0.04 -10.87 -8.04
N GLU A 164 1.13 -10.23 -8.09
CA GLU A 164 2.24 -10.52 -7.19
C GLU A 164 2.31 -9.50 -6.06
N TYR A 165 2.32 -9.99 -4.82
CA TYR A 165 2.50 -9.16 -3.63
C TYR A 165 3.96 -9.08 -3.21
N LYS A 166 4.50 -7.85 -3.16
CA LYS A 166 5.88 -7.59 -2.78
C LYS A 166 5.99 -7.02 -1.38
N VAL A 167 7.00 -7.46 -0.61
CA VAL A 167 7.16 -7.02 0.79
C VAL A 167 7.38 -5.51 0.93
N GLN A 168 8.01 -4.88 -0.08
CA GLN A 168 8.25 -3.43 -0.10
C GLN A 168 6.95 -2.62 -0.21
N ASP A 169 5.86 -3.25 -0.65
CA ASP A 169 4.56 -2.59 -0.76
C ASP A 169 3.82 -2.49 0.57
N PHE A 170 4.24 -3.26 1.58
CA PHE A 170 3.52 -3.38 2.85
C PHE A 170 4.40 -3.06 4.09
N PRO A 171 5.07 -1.90 4.14
CA PRO A 171 5.97 -1.56 5.24
C PRO A 171 5.28 -1.59 6.62
N TRP A 172 4.03 -1.13 6.73
CA TRP A 172 3.30 -1.09 8.00
C TRP A 172 2.80 -2.47 8.40
N LEU A 173 2.35 -3.30 7.45
CA LEU A 173 2.03 -4.70 7.74
C LEU A 173 3.26 -5.46 8.24
N VAL A 174 4.41 -5.31 7.58
CA VAL A 174 5.69 -5.92 8.00
C VAL A 174 6.06 -5.46 9.41
N THR A 175 6.01 -4.15 9.67
CA THR A 175 6.39 -3.59 10.97
C THR A 175 5.41 -4.02 12.07
N SER A 176 4.13 -4.23 11.74
CA SER A 176 3.12 -4.60 12.72
C SER A 176 3.36 -5.98 13.38
N LEU A 177 4.15 -6.85 12.76
CA LEU A 177 4.56 -8.12 13.36
C LEU A 177 5.66 -7.92 14.42
N LYS A 178 6.56 -6.96 14.22
CA LYS A 178 7.65 -6.64 15.16
C LYS A 178 7.15 -6.23 16.54
N TYR A 179 6.02 -5.53 16.58
CA TYR A 179 5.44 -5.02 17.83
C TYR A 179 4.56 -6.05 18.56
N GLN A 180 4.53 -7.30 18.09
CA GLN A 180 3.65 -8.30 18.65
C GLN A 180 4.38 -9.59 18.98
N ILE A 181 4.01 -10.15 20.12
CA ILE A 181 4.38 -11.51 20.52
C ILE A 181 3.47 -12.48 19.75
N ALA A 182 3.55 -12.46 18.42
CA ALA A 182 3.01 -13.57 17.64
C ALA A 182 3.97 -14.75 17.86
N THR A 183 3.48 -15.82 18.49
CA THR A 183 4.31 -17.01 18.68
C THR A 183 4.65 -17.64 17.32
N GLU A 184 5.83 -18.24 17.21
CA GLU A 184 6.26 -18.97 16.02
C GLU A 184 5.20 -19.99 15.55
N ALA A 185 4.52 -20.63 16.50
CA ALA A 185 3.42 -21.56 16.24
C ALA A 185 2.24 -20.91 15.50
N VAL A 186 1.86 -19.67 15.85
CA VAL A 186 0.79 -18.94 15.14
C VAL A 186 1.22 -18.61 13.72
N LEU A 187 2.46 -18.17 13.52
CA LEU A 187 2.99 -17.83 12.20
C LEU A 187 3.07 -19.06 11.29
N LYS A 188 3.51 -20.21 11.82
CA LYS A 188 3.49 -21.49 11.09
C LYS A 188 2.06 -21.91 10.71
N LYS A 189 1.08 -21.77 11.61
CA LYS A 189 -0.33 -22.06 11.31
C LYS A 189 -0.88 -21.17 10.19
N LEU A 190 -0.55 -19.88 10.20
CA LEU A 190 -0.94 -18.95 9.14
C LEU A 190 -0.27 -19.28 7.80
N LEU A 191 1.03 -19.60 7.82
CA LEU A 191 1.80 -19.87 6.62
C LEU A 191 1.43 -21.19 5.94
N PHE A 192 1.13 -22.22 6.73
CA PHE A 192 0.83 -23.57 6.21
C PHE A 192 -0.66 -23.93 6.24
N GLY A 193 -1.53 -22.97 6.55
CA GLY A 193 -2.99 -23.16 6.54
C GLY A 193 -3.52 -24.11 7.62
N VAL A 194 -2.69 -24.64 8.52
CA VAL A 194 -3.08 -25.65 9.51
C VAL A 194 -4.00 -25.03 10.57
N GLY A 195 -5.27 -25.41 10.56
CA GLY A 195 -6.27 -24.98 11.55
C GLY A 195 -6.70 -23.51 11.43
N THR A 196 -6.49 -22.88 10.27
CA THR A 196 -6.95 -21.51 10.02
C THR A 196 -8.19 -21.52 9.12
N LYS A 197 -9.19 -20.68 9.45
CA LYS A 197 -10.38 -20.46 8.60
C LYS A 197 -10.12 -19.40 7.50
N ILE A 198 -8.86 -19.08 7.22
CA ILE A 198 -8.47 -18.04 6.26
C ILE A 198 -8.16 -18.75 4.95
N GLN A 199 -9.02 -18.55 3.94
CA GLN A 199 -8.80 -19.10 2.60
C GLN A 199 -7.91 -18.16 1.81
N VAL A 200 -6.79 -18.70 1.29
CA VAL A 200 -5.82 -17.97 0.46
C VAL A 200 -5.96 -18.48 -0.97
N HIS A 201 -6.25 -17.57 -1.91
CA HIS A 201 -6.45 -17.88 -3.32
C HIS A 201 -5.24 -17.52 -4.18
N ASN A 202 -4.39 -16.59 -3.72
CA ASN A 202 -3.21 -16.16 -4.45
C ASN A 202 -1.92 -16.75 -3.86
N LYS A 203 -1.16 -17.46 -4.70
CA LYS A 203 0.13 -18.07 -4.31
C LYS A 203 1.15 -17.07 -3.76
N SER A 204 1.10 -15.81 -4.22
CA SER A 204 2.05 -14.77 -3.78
C SER A 204 1.74 -14.27 -2.37
N SER A 205 0.55 -14.50 -1.82
CA SER A 205 0.22 -14.17 -0.43
C SER A 205 1.03 -14.99 0.56
N TYR A 206 1.20 -16.29 0.30
CA TYR A 206 2.07 -17.14 1.10
C TYR A 206 3.54 -16.72 0.99
N SER A 207 3.98 -16.35 -0.22
CA SER A 207 5.32 -15.80 -0.45
C SER A 207 5.56 -14.49 0.31
N LEU A 208 4.58 -13.59 0.34
CA LEU A 208 4.62 -12.35 1.11
C LEU A 208 4.72 -12.65 2.61
N LEU A 209 3.87 -13.54 3.13
CA LEU A 209 3.87 -13.89 4.55
C LEU A 209 5.21 -14.49 4.99
N LEU A 210 5.78 -15.39 4.18
CA LEU A 210 7.11 -15.91 4.43
C LEU A 210 8.15 -14.79 4.49
N SER A 211 8.13 -13.87 3.52
CA SER A 211 9.05 -12.73 3.51
C SER A 211 8.92 -11.86 4.76
N ILE A 212 7.68 -11.58 5.19
CA ILE A 212 7.40 -10.85 6.44
C ILE A 212 8.02 -11.57 7.63
N ILE A 213 7.85 -12.89 7.75
CA ILE A 213 8.40 -13.73 8.84
C ILE A 213 9.94 -13.70 8.83
N LEU A 214 10.57 -13.90 7.67
CA LEU A 214 12.02 -13.96 7.55
C LEU A 214 12.71 -12.63 7.92
N LEU A 215 12.01 -11.51 7.76
CA LEU A 215 12.51 -10.18 8.11
C LEU A 215 12.43 -9.84 9.61
N GLN A 216 11.78 -10.66 10.45
CA GLN A 216 11.61 -10.33 11.87
C GLN A 216 12.81 -10.75 12.72
N ASP A 217 13.33 -9.85 13.55
CA ASP A 217 14.45 -10.16 14.45
C ASP A 217 14.05 -11.08 15.62
N LEU A 218 12.76 -11.18 15.93
CA LEU A 218 12.22 -11.98 17.04
C LEU A 218 12.25 -13.50 16.78
N ILE A 219 12.51 -13.92 15.54
CA ILE A 219 12.54 -15.33 15.15
C ILE A 219 13.99 -15.75 14.95
N THR A 220 14.40 -16.85 15.59
CA THR A 220 15.77 -17.36 15.49
C THR A 220 16.12 -17.74 14.04
N ILE A 221 17.41 -17.68 13.72
CA ILE A 221 17.89 -18.01 12.37
C ILE A 221 17.56 -19.47 12.04
N ASP A 222 17.76 -20.40 12.98
CA ASP A 222 17.36 -21.81 12.84
C ASP A 222 15.87 -21.97 12.52
N SER A 223 14.99 -21.32 13.27
CA SER A 223 13.54 -21.39 13.02
C SER A 223 13.20 -20.82 11.64
N LYS A 224 13.84 -19.73 11.21
CA LYS A 224 13.66 -19.17 9.85
C LYS A 224 14.06 -20.16 8.76
N VAL A 225 15.20 -20.84 8.91
CA VAL A 225 15.66 -21.85 7.96
C VAL A 225 14.72 -23.06 7.92
N GLN A 226 14.24 -23.54 9.08
CA GLN A 226 13.27 -24.63 9.13
C GLN A 226 11.92 -24.27 8.49
N ILE A 227 11.43 -23.05 8.72
CA ILE A 227 10.20 -22.53 8.09
C ILE A 227 10.38 -22.47 6.57
N PHE A 228 11.52 -21.94 6.10
CA PHE A 228 11.84 -21.87 4.67
C PHE A 228 11.92 -23.25 4.02
N GLU A 229 12.57 -24.21 4.67
CA GLU A 229 12.65 -25.59 4.18
C GLU A 229 11.26 -26.23 4.03
N THR A 230 10.43 -26.08 5.06
CA THR A 230 9.06 -26.61 5.05
C THR A 230 8.23 -25.94 3.94
N PHE A 231 8.39 -24.63 3.77
CA PHE A 231 7.74 -23.87 2.72
C PHE A 231 8.15 -24.34 1.32
N ALA A 232 9.44 -24.50 1.06
CA ALA A 232 9.96 -24.98 -0.22
C ALA A 232 9.41 -26.39 -0.58
N LYS A 233 9.24 -27.26 0.42
CA LYS A 233 8.66 -28.60 0.24
C LYS A 233 7.19 -28.55 -0.16
N LEU A 234 6.40 -27.67 0.47
CA LEU A 234 4.94 -27.57 0.28
C LEU A 234 4.53 -26.70 -0.92
N HIS A 235 5.30 -25.64 -1.22
CA HIS A 235 4.97 -24.64 -2.23
C HIS A 235 5.93 -24.67 -3.43
N ARG A 236 6.06 -25.85 -4.07
CA ARG A 236 7.04 -26.10 -5.15
C ARG A 236 6.96 -25.17 -6.37
N LYS A 237 5.82 -24.50 -6.59
CA LYS A 237 5.58 -23.60 -7.74
C LYS A 237 5.82 -22.12 -7.42
N VAL A 238 6.31 -21.80 -6.23
CA VAL A 238 6.62 -20.43 -5.79
C VAL A 238 8.09 -20.16 -6.04
N ASP A 239 8.41 -19.02 -6.65
CA ASP A 239 9.78 -18.55 -6.77
C ASP A 239 10.36 -18.22 -5.38
N LEU A 240 11.49 -18.83 -5.06
CA LEU A 240 12.17 -18.71 -3.77
C LEU A 240 13.31 -17.69 -3.80
N ALA A 241 13.59 -17.02 -4.93
CA ALA A 241 14.77 -16.18 -5.11
C ALA A 241 14.88 -15.04 -4.09
N ASP A 242 13.76 -14.43 -3.70
CA ASP A 242 13.76 -13.33 -2.73
C ASP A 242 13.91 -13.81 -1.28
N HIS A 243 13.27 -14.92 -0.90
CA HIS A 243 13.47 -15.57 0.40
C HIS A 243 14.92 -16.05 0.54
N TYR A 244 15.40 -16.67 -0.55
CA TYR A 244 16.76 -16.69 -1.06
C TYR A 244 17.72 -15.69 -0.43
N LYS A 245 17.65 -14.49 -1.01
CA LYS A 245 18.51 -13.34 -0.70
C LYS A 245 18.40 -12.93 0.75
N ILE A 246 17.20 -12.99 1.35
CA ILE A 246 16.99 -12.65 2.77
C ILE A 246 17.80 -13.61 3.65
N LEU A 247 17.62 -14.92 3.47
CA LEU A 247 18.30 -15.92 4.29
C LEU A 247 19.79 -15.98 4.05
N ASN A 248 20.25 -15.85 2.80
CA ASN A 248 21.68 -15.80 2.49
C ASN A 248 22.37 -14.64 3.24
N LYS A 249 21.72 -13.46 3.27
CA LYS A 249 22.22 -12.30 4.01
C LYS A 249 22.26 -12.56 5.53
N ILE A 250 21.22 -13.17 6.09
CA ILE A 250 21.11 -13.44 7.53
C ILE A 250 22.11 -14.54 7.96
N CYS A 251 22.25 -15.60 7.17
CA CYS A 251 23.08 -16.76 7.49
C CYS A 251 24.55 -16.57 7.11
N LYS A 252 24.96 -15.42 6.56
CA LYS A 252 26.33 -15.19 6.04
C LYS A 252 27.46 -15.56 7.01
N LYS A 253 27.21 -15.45 8.33
CA LYS A 253 28.18 -15.78 9.38
C LYS A 253 28.12 -17.24 9.87
N ASP A 254 27.06 -17.95 9.55
CA ASP A 254 26.85 -19.36 9.93
C ASP A 254 26.98 -20.25 8.69
N LYS A 255 28.14 -20.88 8.53
CA LYS A 255 28.44 -21.72 7.35
C LYS A 255 27.52 -22.93 7.24
N PHE A 256 27.08 -23.50 8.37
CA PHE A 256 26.23 -24.69 8.37
C PHE A 256 24.82 -24.33 7.87
N LEU A 257 24.22 -23.29 8.43
CA LEU A 257 22.90 -22.81 8.01
C LEU A 257 22.93 -22.27 6.59
N LEU A 258 23.99 -21.57 6.20
CA LEU A 258 24.16 -21.08 4.83
C LEU A 258 24.21 -22.24 3.81
N ASN A 259 24.97 -23.30 4.11
CA ASN A 259 25.02 -24.47 3.24
C ASN A 259 23.64 -25.13 3.10
N ARG A 260 22.91 -25.29 4.22
CA ARG A 260 21.54 -25.82 4.21
C ARG A 260 20.60 -24.99 3.34
N VAL A 261 20.64 -23.65 3.47
CA VAL A 261 19.84 -22.73 2.65
C VAL A 261 20.19 -22.86 1.16
N ASN A 262 21.48 -22.97 0.81
CA ASN A 262 21.92 -23.18 -0.56
C ASN A 262 21.39 -24.50 -1.14
N THR A 263 21.46 -25.60 -0.37
CA THR A 263 20.94 -26.91 -0.77
C THR A 263 19.44 -26.86 -1.04
N ILE A 264 18.66 -26.28 -0.13
CA ILE A 264 17.19 -26.14 -0.29
C ILE A 264 16.86 -25.37 -1.56
N TYR A 265 17.56 -24.25 -1.81
CA TYR A 265 17.33 -23.43 -2.99
C TYR A 265 17.70 -24.17 -4.28
N ALA A 266 18.86 -24.82 -4.34
CA ALA A 266 19.29 -25.60 -5.50
C ALA A 266 18.34 -26.77 -5.83
N GLU A 267 17.85 -27.47 -4.80
CA GLU A 267 16.84 -28.52 -4.98
C GLU A 267 15.52 -27.98 -5.52
N SER A 268 15.12 -26.76 -5.11
CA SER A 268 13.88 -26.14 -5.58
C SER A 268 13.98 -25.70 -7.04
N THR A 269 15.13 -25.18 -7.47
CA THR A 269 15.36 -24.75 -8.86
C THR A 269 15.46 -25.93 -9.82
N ASN A 270 15.97 -27.07 -9.37
CA ASN A 270 16.05 -28.29 -10.18
C ASN A 270 14.70 -29.02 -10.35
N ARG A 271 13.67 -28.63 -9.59
CA ARG A 271 12.32 -29.22 -9.62
C ARG A 271 11.30 -28.36 -10.39
N ALA A 272 11.67 -27.14 -10.76
CA ALA A 272 10.82 -26.16 -11.47
C ALA A 272 10.99 -26.30 -12.99
#